data_AF-A0A1N6TSE4-F1
#
_entry.id   AF-A0A1N6TSE4-F1
#
_cell.length_a   1.000
_cell.length_b   1.000
_cell.length_c   1.000
_cell.angle_alpha   90.00
_cell.angle_beta   90.00
_cell.angle_gamma   90.00
#
_symmetry.space_group_name_H-M   'P 1'
#
loop_
_entity.id
_entity.type
_entity.pdbx_description
1 polymer ?
#
loop_
_entity_poly.entity_id
_entity_poly.type
_entity_poly.pdbx_seq_one_letter_code
_entity_poly.pdbx_strand_id
1 'polypeptide(L)'
;MAGTTNDGCLIYTALSAKRAGYEVYAVLDAGGSVFQISDNAAQLRMMQAGVLLTTTAAILGELAKDWATPHGAQIRQLLAENLTTAIGGFGLSK
;
A
#
# COMPACT_ATOMS: atom_id res chain seq x y z
N MET A 1 0.56 6.10 -1.77
CA MET A 1 1.58 6.75 -0.92
C MET A 1 1.95 5.84 0.24
N ALA A 2 3.18 5.92 0.72
CA ALA A 2 3.71 5.16 1.85
C ALA A 2 4.63 6.09 2.68
N GLY A 3 4.96 5.73 3.91
CA GLY A 3 5.86 6.51 4.75
C GLY A 3 6.07 5.92 6.13
N THR A 4 7.06 6.46 6.86
CA THR A 4 7.35 6.11 8.25
C THR A 4 7.47 7.40 9.07
N THR A 5 6.63 7.61 10.10
CA THR A 5 5.64 6.69 10.69
C THR A 5 4.21 6.90 10.18
N ASN A 6 3.36 5.87 10.25
CA ASN A 6 1.96 5.98 9.83
C ASN A 6 1.17 6.97 10.71
N ASP A 7 1.47 7.00 12.02
CA ASP A 7 0.92 7.93 13.01
C ASP A 7 1.53 9.35 12.97
N GLY A 8 2.54 9.55 12.13
CA GLY A 8 3.23 10.82 11.93
C GLY A 8 3.02 11.38 10.52
N CYS A 9 4.07 11.33 9.71
CA CYS A 9 4.09 12.00 8.41
C CYS A 9 3.02 11.47 7.44
N LEU A 10 2.72 10.17 7.45
CA LEU A 10 1.78 9.58 6.50
C LEU A 10 0.37 10.08 6.73
N ILE A 11 -0.13 10.04 7.97
CA ILE A 11 -1.50 10.49 8.27
C ILE A 11 -1.70 11.96 7.91
N TYR A 12 -0.78 12.85 8.26
CA TYR A 12 -0.96 14.28 7.99
C TYR A 12 -0.92 14.59 6.49
N THR A 13 -0.01 13.94 5.75
CA THR A 13 0.09 14.11 4.30
C THR A 13 -1.12 13.52 3.57
N ALA A 14 -1.61 12.35 3.98
CA ALA A 14 -2.81 11.72 3.41
C ALA A 14 -4.07 12.56 3.64
N LEU A 15 -4.27 13.07 4.85
CA LEU A 15 -5.41 13.94 5.18
C LEU A 15 -5.34 15.29 4.43
N SER A 16 -4.15 15.82 4.20
CA SER A 16 -3.97 17.03 3.38
C SER A 16 -4.32 16.76 1.91
N ALA A 17 -3.82 15.66 1.34
CA ALA A 17 -4.11 15.27 -0.03
C ALA A 17 -5.61 14.99 -0.26
N LYS A 18 -6.28 14.31 0.68
CA LYS A 18 -7.75 14.14 0.61
C LYS A 18 -8.49 15.47 0.61
N ARG A 19 -8.09 16.42 1.46
CA ARG A 19 -8.70 17.77 1.49
C ARG A 19 -8.45 18.56 0.21
N ALA A 20 -7.34 18.31 -0.47
CA ALA A 20 -7.04 18.88 -1.78
C ALA A 20 -7.79 18.19 -2.95
N GLY A 21 -8.64 17.20 -2.67
CA GLY A 21 -9.48 16.54 -3.68
C GLY A 21 -8.84 15.36 -4.40
N TYR A 22 -7.66 14.89 -3.95
CA TYR A 22 -7.02 13.71 -4.54
C TYR A 22 -7.68 12.40 -4.08
N GLU A 23 -7.60 11.40 -4.95
CA GLU A 23 -7.79 10.02 -4.56
C GLU A 23 -6.50 9.51 -3.90
N VAL A 24 -6.59 9.07 -2.65
CA VAL A 24 -5.42 8.75 -1.84
C VAL A 24 -5.48 7.31 -1.42
N TYR A 25 -4.45 6.56 -1.80
CA TYR A 25 -4.19 5.19 -1.40
C TYR A 25 -3.00 5.18 -0.43
N ALA A 26 -3.19 4.70 0.79
CA ALA A 26 -2.13 4.51 1.78
C ALA A 26 -1.69 3.04 1.81
N VAL A 27 -0.41 2.78 1.53
CA VAL A 27 0.18 1.43 1.44
C VAL A 27 0.77 1.07 2.79
N LEU A 28 0.09 0.20 3.55
CA LEU A 28 0.36 -0.04 4.96
C LEU A 28 1.59 -0.92 5.23
N ASP A 29 1.92 -1.82 4.31
CA ASP A 29 3.05 -2.75 4.41
C ASP A 29 4.37 -2.18 3.86
N ALA A 30 4.34 -0.94 3.38
CA ALA A 30 5.50 -0.18 2.92
C ALA A 30 5.98 0.85 3.98
N GLY A 31 5.44 0.78 5.19
CA GLY A 31 5.68 1.71 6.30
C GLY A 31 5.18 1.14 7.62
N GLY A 32 5.25 1.91 8.69
CA GLY A 32 4.77 1.48 10.00
C GLY A 32 5.07 2.48 11.12
N SER A 33 4.34 2.36 12.22
CA SER A 33 4.56 3.14 13.45
C SER A 33 5.32 2.31 14.49
N VAL A 34 5.94 2.98 15.47
CA VAL A 34 6.70 2.31 16.54
C VAL A 34 5.79 1.42 17.39
N PHE A 35 4.56 1.87 17.64
CA PHE A 35 3.58 1.14 18.45
C PHE A 35 2.35 0.77 17.62
N GLN A 36 1.89 -0.48 17.79
CA GLN A 36 0.71 -0.99 17.08
C GLN A 36 -0.55 -0.16 17.35
N ILE A 37 -0.72 0.34 18.59
CA ILE A 37 -1.88 1.15 18.95
C ILE A 37 -1.91 2.47 18.17
N SER A 38 -0.74 3.09 17.98
CA SER A 38 -0.62 4.32 17.18
C SER A 38 -0.88 4.05 15.70
N ASP A 39 -0.35 2.94 15.18
CA ASP A 39 -0.55 2.53 13.79
C ASP A 39 -2.04 2.31 13.49
N ASN A 40 -2.72 1.54 14.35
CA ASN A 40 -4.15 1.27 14.23
C ASN A 40 -4.99 2.55 14.32
N ALA A 41 -4.65 3.46 15.25
CA ALA A 41 -5.34 4.74 15.39
C ALA A 41 -5.18 5.60 14.13
N ALA A 42 -3.98 5.59 13.53
CA ALA A 42 -3.71 6.32 12.30
C ALA A 42 -4.49 5.77 11.11
N GLN A 43 -4.51 4.43 10.95
CA GLN A 43 -5.28 3.73 9.93
C GLN A 43 -6.78 4.07 10.02
N LEU A 44 -7.37 3.97 11.21
CA LEU A 44 -8.78 4.32 11.43
C LEU A 44 -9.09 5.76 11.04
N ARG A 45 -8.23 6.70 11.42
CA ARG A 45 -8.44 8.12 11.11
C ARG A 45 -8.28 8.43 9.62
N MET A 46 -7.36 7.77 8.93
CA MET A 46 -7.22 7.85 7.47
C MET A 46 -8.46 7.27 6.77
N MET A 47 -8.94 6.09 7.18
CA MET A 47 -10.17 5.50 6.64
C MET A 47 -11.38 6.41 6.81
N GLN A 48 -11.57 6.97 8.00
CA GLN A 48 -12.68 7.89 8.29
C GLN A 48 -12.66 9.16 7.41
N ALA A 49 -11.48 9.59 6.98
CA ALA A 49 -11.31 10.71 6.05
C ALA A 49 -11.43 10.30 4.56
N GLY A 50 -11.75 9.03 4.27
CA GLY A 50 -11.91 8.52 2.91
C GLY A 50 -10.60 8.23 2.19
N VAL A 51 -9.51 7.99 2.92
CA VAL A 51 -8.27 7.41 2.38
C VAL A 51 -8.47 5.90 2.19
N LEU A 52 -8.12 5.37 1.03
CA LEU A 52 -8.13 3.95 0.75
C LEU A 52 -6.89 3.30 1.37
N LEU A 53 -7.07 2.34 2.27
CA LEU A 53 -5.96 1.57 2.83
C LEU A 53 -5.72 0.34 1.96
N THR A 54 -4.47 0.10 1.59
CA THR A 54 -4.08 -1.00 0.71
C THR A 54 -2.70 -1.56 1.11
N THR A 55 -2.26 -2.59 0.40
CA THR A 55 -0.94 -3.20 0.54
C THR A 55 -0.19 -3.14 -0.78
N THR A 56 1.12 -3.36 -0.74
CA THR A 56 1.99 -3.27 -1.90
C THR A 56 1.58 -4.30 -2.96
N ALA A 57 1.26 -5.52 -2.55
CA ALA A 57 0.78 -6.54 -3.47
C ALA A 57 -0.59 -6.18 -4.11
N ALA A 58 -1.53 -5.65 -3.31
CA ALA A 58 -2.85 -5.31 -3.81
C ALA A 58 -2.80 -4.14 -4.81
N ILE A 59 -2.07 -3.07 -4.50
CA ILE A 59 -1.96 -1.91 -5.41
C ILE A 59 -1.24 -2.27 -6.71
N LEU A 60 -0.24 -3.15 -6.67
CA LEU A 60 0.41 -3.68 -7.88
C LEU A 60 -0.56 -4.52 -8.72
N GLY A 61 -1.44 -5.31 -8.08
CA GLY A 61 -2.50 -6.03 -8.77
C GLY A 61 -3.51 -5.11 -9.45
N GLU A 62 -3.94 -4.04 -8.76
CA GLU A 62 -4.82 -3.00 -9.32
C GLU A 62 -4.18 -2.28 -10.52
N LEU A 63 -2.87 -1.99 -10.45
CA LEU A 63 -2.10 -1.38 -11.53
C LEU A 63 -1.94 -2.31 -12.73
N ALA A 64 -1.74 -3.60 -12.51
CA ALA A 64 -1.52 -4.57 -13.58
C ALA A 64 -2.70 -4.62 -14.55
N LYS A 65 -3.95 -4.63 -14.02
CA LYS A 65 -5.24 -4.78 -14.74
C LYS A 65 -5.38 -6.06 -15.57
N ASP A 66 -4.40 -6.37 -16.41
CA ASP A 66 -4.24 -7.58 -17.20
C ASP A 66 -2.78 -8.07 -17.18
N TRP A 67 -2.59 -9.28 -16.65
CA TRP A 67 -1.31 -9.95 -16.48
C TRP A 67 -0.68 -10.50 -17.77
N ALA A 68 -1.47 -10.63 -18.84
CA ALA A 68 -1.00 -11.10 -20.15
C ALA A 68 -0.28 -10.00 -20.94
N THR A 69 -0.45 -8.73 -20.54
CA THR A 69 0.20 -7.60 -21.20
C THR A 69 1.69 -7.51 -20.86
N PRO A 70 2.51 -6.83 -21.69
CA PRO A 70 3.92 -6.58 -21.35
C PRO A 70 4.10 -5.85 -20.01
N HIS A 71 3.22 -4.91 -19.67
CA HIS A 71 3.24 -4.21 -18.37
C HIS A 71 2.87 -5.16 -17.22
N GLY A 72 1.85 -6.01 -17.41
CA GLY A 72 1.49 -7.05 -16.44
C GLY A 72 2.61 -8.07 -16.22
N ALA A 73 3.37 -8.42 -17.26
CA ALA A 73 4.55 -9.27 -17.15
C ALA A 73 5.68 -8.62 -16.33
N GLN A 74 5.94 -7.31 -16.53
CA GLN A 74 6.92 -6.56 -15.72
C GLN A 74 6.51 -6.49 -14.24
N ILE A 75 5.23 -6.25 -13.94
CA ILE A 75 4.75 -6.21 -12.56
C ILE A 75 4.85 -7.60 -11.91
N ARG A 76 4.57 -8.69 -12.65
CA ARG A 76 4.81 -10.06 -12.15
C ARG A 76 6.27 -10.30 -11.80
N GLN A 77 7.18 -9.81 -12.63
CA GLN A 77 8.62 -9.91 -12.35
C GLN A 77 8.98 -9.15 -11.07
N LEU A 78 8.51 -7.91 -10.91
CA LEU A 78 8.74 -7.11 -9.70
C LEU A 78 8.20 -7.79 -8.43
N LEU A 79 6.99 -8.38 -8.51
CA LEU A 79 6.40 -9.16 -7.42
C LEU A 79 7.23 -10.41 -7.10
N ALA A 80 7.67 -11.14 -8.13
CA ALA A 80 8.48 -12.34 -7.98
C ALA A 80 9.87 -12.06 -7.39
N GLU A 81 10.43 -10.88 -7.64
CA GLU A 81 11.75 -10.49 -7.14
C GLU A 81 11.71 -9.91 -5.71
N ASN A 82 10.68 -9.14 -5.37
CA ASN A 82 10.69 -8.31 -4.16
C ASN A 82 9.71 -8.77 -3.07
N LEU A 83 8.69 -9.55 -3.43
CA LEU A 83 7.59 -9.91 -2.52
C LEU A 83 7.54 -11.42 -2.21
N THR A 84 8.19 -12.28 -2.98
CA THR A 84 8.28 -13.73 -2.70
C THR A 84 8.93 -14.08 -1.36
N THR A 85 9.83 -13.25 -0.83
CA THR A 85 10.48 -13.48 0.47
C THR A 85 9.71 -12.87 1.64
N ALA A 86 8.89 -11.84 1.41
CA ALA A 86 8.22 -11.06 2.46
C ALA A 86 6.77 -11.51 2.74
N ILE A 87 6.06 -11.98 1.71
CA ILE A 87 4.73 -12.60 1.83
C ILE A 87 4.90 -14.05 1.43
N GLY A 88 4.92 -14.98 2.40
CA GLY A 88 5.07 -16.41 2.14
C GLY A 88 4.20 -16.86 0.96
N GLY A 89 4.84 -17.04 -0.21
CA GLY A 89 4.25 -17.44 -1.47
C GLY A 89 2.91 -16.78 -1.82
N PHE A 90 2.93 -15.62 -2.51
CA PHE A 90 1.92 -15.43 -3.57
C PHE A 90 2.08 -16.64 -4.48
N GLY A 91 1.10 -17.55 -4.52
CA GLY A 91 1.16 -18.92 -5.08
C GLY A 91 1.55 -19.00 -6.56
N LEU A 92 2.75 -18.54 -6.89
CA LEU A 92 3.42 -18.48 -8.17
C LEU A 92 4.58 -19.49 -8.21
N SER A 93 4.80 -20.23 -7.11
CA SER A 93 5.62 -21.44 -7.13
C SER A 93 4.84 -22.53 -7.85
N LYS A 94 5.11 -22.65 -9.15
CA LYS A 94 5.50 -23.96 -9.65
C LYS A 94 6.99 -24.13 -9.37
#